data_AF-A0A1I7UXR0-F1
#
_entry.id   AF-A0A1I7UXR0-F1
#
_cell.length_a   1.000
_cell.length_b   1.000
_cell.length_c   1.000
_cell.angle_alpha   90.00
_cell.angle_beta   90.00
_cell.angle_gamma   90.00
#
_symmetry.space_group_name_H-M   'P 1'
#
loop_
_entity.id
_entity.type
_entity.pdbx_description
1 polymer ?
#
loop_
_entity_poly.entity_id
_entity_poly.type
_entity_poly.pdbx_seq_one_letter_code
_entity_poly.pdbx_strand_id
1 'polypeptide(L)'
;MKLRFLVTFRSIKSRKYDNELIEMVSRVFILLLGLITVSAIDFGSDSSSCEDDDHHGGGGHNHGGGNGGNNNGCPRGWRRFTRSSGGWCIRVYSQTNIEFSSAASACSNRNAVLSGIQDSSEMDYISQSASRNLASSTGSLWIGAKRTAACARSKLTATCSKTTSFYWTDSVTTGTAGFSWLDGSQPDNALGGNQDCIAFFFAPSTTRIANVNWFPGAMDDVNCVSSQFNSIPQRRIQGYVCGKAASS
;
A
#
# COMPACT_ATOMS: atom_id res chain seq x y z
N MET A 1 -41.15 20.34 -55.07
CA MET A 1 -40.87 19.00 -54.53
C MET A 1 -39.79 19.14 -53.46
N LYS A 2 -40.16 19.15 -52.17
CA LYS A 2 -39.29 19.35 -51.00
C LYS A 2 -39.40 18.09 -50.15
N LEU A 3 -38.30 17.42 -49.84
CA LEU A 3 -38.28 16.33 -48.86
C LEU A 3 -37.16 16.59 -47.85
N ARG A 4 -37.56 17.03 -46.65
CA ARG A 4 -36.74 17.10 -45.44
C ARG A 4 -36.95 15.78 -44.69
N PHE A 5 -35.88 15.06 -44.37
CA PHE A 5 -35.95 13.90 -43.49
C PHE A 5 -35.92 14.36 -42.03
N LEU A 6 -37.06 14.25 -41.35
CA LEU A 6 -37.14 14.14 -39.90
C LEU A 6 -36.99 12.66 -39.54
N VAL A 7 -36.08 12.32 -38.63
CA VAL A 7 -36.22 11.11 -37.81
C VAL A 7 -36.16 11.53 -36.35
N THR A 8 -37.32 11.44 -35.71
CA THR A 8 -37.51 11.56 -34.26
C THR A 8 -37.79 10.16 -33.75
N PHE A 9 -36.99 9.59 -32.83
CA PHE A 9 -37.48 8.55 -31.91
C PHE A 9 -36.64 8.44 -30.61
N ARG A 10 -37.27 8.94 -29.53
CA ARG A 10 -37.38 8.41 -28.14
C ARG A 10 -36.12 8.10 -27.31
N SER A 11 -35.87 8.95 -26.29
CA SER A 11 -35.22 8.60 -25.02
C SER A 11 -36.24 8.73 -23.88
N ILE A 12 -36.76 7.60 -23.38
CA ILE A 12 -37.74 7.57 -22.26
C ILE A 12 -37.35 6.56 -21.16
N LYS A 13 -36.37 5.67 -21.35
CA LYS A 13 -36.17 4.53 -20.42
C LYS A 13 -35.28 4.80 -19.18
N SER A 14 -34.57 5.93 -19.09
CA SER A 14 -33.62 6.18 -17.97
C SER A 14 -34.25 6.80 -16.72
N ARG A 15 -35.32 7.58 -16.86
CA ARG A 15 -35.82 8.42 -15.75
C ARG A 15 -36.60 7.69 -14.64
N LYS A 16 -36.98 6.43 -14.85
CA LYS A 16 -37.82 5.68 -13.89
C LYS A 16 -37.01 4.98 -12.78
N TYR A 17 -35.74 4.66 -13.02
CA TYR A 17 -34.90 3.95 -12.04
C TYR A 17 -34.28 4.88 -10.99
N ASP A 18 -34.10 6.16 -11.31
CA ASP A 18 -33.46 7.12 -10.39
C ASP A 18 -34.40 7.54 -9.24
N ASN A 19 -35.72 7.52 -9.43
CA ASN A 19 -36.69 7.93 -8.40
C ASN A 19 -36.97 6.86 -7.34
N GLU A 20 -36.87 5.57 -7.68
CA GLU A 20 -37.08 4.46 -6.73
C GLU A 20 -35.89 4.30 -5.77
N LEU A 21 -34.67 4.55 -6.25
CA LEU A 21 -33.46 4.51 -5.43
C LEU A 21 -33.46 5.64 -4.38
N ILE A 22 -33.91 6.85 -4.73
CA ILE A 22 -33.95 8.00 -3.82
C ILE A 22 -34.99 7.79 -2.70
N GLU A 23 -36.14 7.18 -2.97
CA GLU A 23 -37.11 6.83 -1.92
C GLU A 23 -36.59 5.76 -0.94
N MET A 24 -35.83 4.76 -1.41
CA MET A 24 -35.26 3.73 -0.56
C MET A 24 -34.22 4.27 0.43
N VAL A 25 -33.36 5.21 0.02
CA VAL A 25 -32.32 5.77 0.93
C VAL A 25 -32.95 6.67 1.99
N SER A 26 -34.05 7.35 1.67
CA SER A 26 -34.73 8.28 2.58
C SER A 26 -35.50 7.57 3.71
N ARG A 27 -36.07 6.39 3.44
CA ARG A 27 -36.82 5.60 4.44
C ARG A 27 -35.91 4.90 5.48
N VAL A 28 -34.69 4.54 5.11
CA VAL A 28 -33.71 3.90 6.02
C VAL A 28 -33.12 4.91 7.02
N PHE A 29 -32.95 6.17 6.60
CA PHE A 29 -32.41 7.23 7.46
C PHE A 29 -33.37 7.68 8.57
N ILE A 30 -34.69 7.64 8.34
CA ILE A 30 -35.70 8.01 9.33
C ILE A 30 -35.82 6.96 10.45
N LEU A 31 -35.50 5.68 10.18
CA LEU A 31 -35.58 4.59 11.15
C LEU A 31 -34.41 4.56 12.16
N LEU A 32 -33.29 5.23 11.88
CA LEU A 32 -32.08 5.20 12.74
C LEU A 32 -31.99 6.37 13.73
N LEU A 33 -32.91 7.33 13.70
CA LEU A 33 -32.94 8.47 14.63
C LEU A 33 -33.88 8.27 15.85
N GLY A 34 -34.42 7.06 16.04
CA GLY A 34 -35.50 6.78 16.99
C GLY A 34 -35.14 6.13 18.32
N LEU A 35 -33.86 6.07 18.74
CA LEU A 35 -33.48 5.50 20.05
C LEU A 35 -32.42 6.36 20.76
N ILE A 36 -32.87 7.44 21.38
CA ILE A 36 -32.20 8.04 22.54
C ILE A 36 -33.27 8.27 23.61
N THR A 37 -33.23 7.48 24.68
CA THR A 37 -33.92 7.78 25.93
C THR A 37 -32.88 7.88 27.05
N VAL A 38 -33.04 8.95 27.84
CA VAL A 38 -32.13 9.49 28.84
C VAL A 38 -32.21 8.74 30.17
N SER A 39 -31.08 8.57 30.86
CA SER A 39 -31.01 8.71 32.32
C SER A 39 -29.61 9.14 32.76
N ALA A 40 -29.58 10.24 33.52
CA ALA A 40 -28.39 10.83 34.12
C ALA A 40 -27.96 10.03 35.36
N ILE A 41 -26.66 9.82 35.51
CA ILE A 41 -26.03 9.46 36.78
C ILE A 41 -24.88 10.42 37.03
N ASP A 42 -25.01 11.13 38.15
CA ASP A 42 -24.04 12.03 38.73
C ASP A 42 -22.84 11.23 39.26
N PHE A 43 -21.64 11.59 38.83
CA PHE A 43 -20.39 11.14 39.43
C PHE A 43 -19.45 12.34 39.46
N GLY A 44 -19.49 13.06 40.57
CA GLY A 44 -18.44 13.99 40.95
C GLY A 44 -17.11 13.26 41.10
N SER A 45 -16.02 13.94 40.78
CA SER A 45 -14.72 13.75 41.43
C SER A 45 -13.85 14.97 41.22
N ASP A 46 -13.20 15.34 42.31
CA ASP A 46 -12.52 16.58 42.60
C ASP A 46 -11.34 16.93 41.69
N SER A 47 -11.07 18.23 41.65
CA SER A 47 -9.84 18.85 41.16
C SER A 47 -8.62 18.40 41.97
N SER A 48 -7.52 18.09 41.29
CA SER A 48 -6.17 18.32 41.82
C SER A 48 -5.21 18.72 40.71
N SER A 49 -4.66 19.92 40.90
CA SER A 49 -3.49 20.46 40.22
C SER A 49 -2.23 19.83 40.81
N CYS A 50 -1.29 19.40 39.97
CA CYS A 50 0.11 19.27 40.34
C CYS A 50 0.98 19.92 39.25
N GLU A 51 1.60 21.03 39.66
CA GLU A 51 2.81 21.57 39.06
C GLU A 51 4.03 20.78 39.60
N ASP A 52 5.19 21.06 39.00
CA ASP A 52 6.56 20.82 39.47
C ASP A 52 7.39 19.67 38.82
N ASP A 53 8.22 20.14 37.88
CA ASP A 53 9.69 20.11 37.93
C ASP A 53 10.50 18.85 37.59
N ASP A 54 11.18 19.00 36.44
CA ASP A 54 12.63 18.88 36.25
C ASP A 54 13.36 17.52 36.13
N HIS A 55 14.04 17.45 34.98
CA HIS A 55 15.43 17.01 34.75
C HIS A 55 15.72 15.65 34.07
N HIS A 56 16.57 15.81 33.04
CA HIS A 56 17.54 14.90 32.45
C HIS A 56 17.09 13.87 31.40
N GLY A 57 17.49 14.14 30.16
CA GLY A 57 18.36 13.20 29.46
C GLY A 57 17.99 12.88 28.01
N GLY A 58 18.87 13.27 27.09
CA GLY A 58 19.08 12.49 25.87
C GLY A 58 18.56 13.13 24.59
N GLY A 59 19.38 13.99 23.99
CA GLY A 59 19.23 14.38 22.59
C GLY A 59 19.32 13.17 21.65
N GLY A 60 18.51 13.22 20.59
CA GLY A 60 18.52 12.24 19.50
C GLY A 60 18.09 12.90 18.20
N HIS A 61 18.83 13.92 17.75
CA HIS A 61 18.67 14.47 16.41
C HIS A 61 19.27 13.49 15.40
N ASN A 62 18.46 12.58 14.84
CA ASN A 62 18.88 11.77 13.70
C ASN A 62 18.76 12.59 12.41
N HIS A 63 19.75 13.45 12.19
CA HIS A 63 20.04 13.99 10.87
C HIS A 63 20.59 12.85 10.00
N GLY A 64 19.76 12.36 9.08
CA GLY A 64 20.15 11.44 8.02
C GLY A 64 21.13 12.09 7.06
N GLY A 65 22.41 12.04 7.37
CA GLY A 65 23.52 12.53 6.56
C GLY A 65 24.71 11.60 6.63
N GLY A 66 24.55 10.35 6.17
CA GLY A 66 25.62 9.36 6.16
C GLY A 66 26.54 9.51 4.96
N ASN A 67 27.56 10.35 5.09
CA ASN A 67 28.73 10.38 4.21
C ASN A 67 29.69 9.23 4.59
N GLY A 68 30.12 8.46 3.58
CA GLY A 68 31.26 7.53 3.54
C GLY A 68 31.81 6.87 4.81
N GLY A 69 31.48 5.60 5.02
CA GLY A 69 32.21 4.68 5.90
C GLY A 69 31.53 3.32 5.93
N ASN A 70 32.25 2.24 5.63
CA ASN A 70 31.82 0.83 5.56
C ASN A 70 30.39 0.54 6.08
N ASN A 71 29.37 0.50 5.19
CA ASN A 71 28.04 -0.02 5.53
C ASN A 71 28.08 -1.57 5.69
N ASN A 72 29.14 -2.12 6.28
CA ASN A 72 29.40 -3.55 6.46
C ASN A 72 29.04 -4.35 5.20
N GLY A 73 29.61 -3.98 4.06
CA GLY A 73 29.37 -4.66 2.79
C GLY A 73 28.22 -4.15 1.92
N CYS A 74 27.44 -3.16 2.36
CA CYS A 74 26.47 -2.49 1.48
C CYS A 74 27.08 -1.30 0.74
N PRO A 75 26.76 -1.09 -0.56
CA PRO A 75 27.23 0.09 -1.26
C PRO A 75 26.64 1.39 -0.70
N ARG A 76 27.24 2.52 -1.04
CA ARG A 76 26.73 3.84 -0.64
C ARG A 76 25.27 4.04 -1.05
N GLY A 77 24.46 4.51 -0.12
CA GLY A 77 23.03 4.75 -0.31
C GLY A 77 22.14 3.51 -0.22
N TRP A 78 22.71 2.33 0.12
CA TRP A 78 21.94 1.13 0.44
C TRP A 78 21.91 0.93 1.95
N ARG A 79 20.75 0.55 2.49
CA ARG A 79 20.58 0.20 3.90
C ARG A 79 20.81 -1.30 4.10
N ARG A 80 21.68 -1.65 5.05
CA ARG A 80 21.90 -3.04 5.45
C ARG A 80 20.83 -3.50 6.43
N PHE A 81 20.34 -4.72 6.20
CA PHE A 81 19.57 -5.55 7.13
C PHE A 81 20.27 -6.88 7.32
N THR A 82 19.93 -7.58 8.39
CA THR A 82 20.41 -8.94 8.66
C THR A 82 19.23 -9.88 8.58
N ARG A 83 19.27 -10.79 7.61
CA ARG A 83 18.30 -11.89 7.45
C ARG A 83 18.94 -13.20 7.93
N SER A 84 18.15 -14.25 8.04
CA SER A 84 18.67 -15.61 8.30
C SER A 84 19.67 -16.08 7.24
N SER A 85 19.54 -15.59 6.01
CA SER A 85 20.47 -15.84 4.89
C SER A 85 21.73 -14.96 4.90
N GLY A 86 21.89 -14.07 5.90
CA GLY A 86 23.01 -13.15 6.01
C GLY A 86 22.66 -11.69 5.73
N GLY A 87 23.67 -10.89 5.39
CA GLY A 87 23.51 -9.45 5.16
C GLY A 87 22.79 -9.14 3.85
N TRP A 88 21.76 -8.31 3.91
CA TRP A 88 20.98 -7.89 2.75
C TRP A 88 20.93 -6.36 2.65
N CYS A 89 21.19 -5.83 1.46
CA CYS A 89 21.22 -4.41 1.17
C CYS A 89 19.96 -4.00 0.42
N ILE A 90 19.17 -3.09 0.98
CA ILE A 90 17.93 -2.58 0.37
C ILE A 90 18.10 -1.13 -0.07
N ARG A 91 17.53 -0.77 -1.21
CA ARG A 91 17.42 0.62 -1.66
C ARG A 91 16.13 0.86 -2.45
N VAL A 92 15.49 1.99 -2.18
CA VAL A 92 14.34 2.51 -2.95
C VAL A 92 14.84 3.37 -4.11
N TYR A 93 14.29 3.13 -5.30
CA TYR A 93 14.59 3.90 -6.51
C TYR A 93 13.35 4.62 -7.02
N SER A 94 13.52 5.88 -7.44
CA SER A 94 12.47 6.69 -8.06
C SER A 94 12.35 6.39 -9.54
N GLN A 95 11.16 6.01 -9.98
CA GLN A 95 10.75 6.03 -11.38
C GLN A 95 9.23 5.90 -11.49
N THR A 96 8.57 7.02 -11.78
CA THR A 96 7.11 7.07 -11.88
C THR A 96 6.62 6.26 -13.08
N ASN A 97 5.51 5.53 -12.90
CA ASN A 97 4.88 4.69 -13.93
C ASN A 97 5.82 3.66 -14.59
N ILE A 98 6.83 3.18 -13.85
CA ILE A 98 7.65 2.07 -14.34
C ILE A 98 6.83 0.77 -14.33
N GLU A 99 6.94 -0.03 -15.39
CA GLU A 99 6.34 -1.37 -15.46
C GLU A 99 7.09 -2.35 -14.55
N PHE A 100 6.40 -3.37 -14.02
CA PHE A 100 7.02 -4.33 -13.08
C PHE A 100 8.26 -5.02 -13.68
N SER A 101 8.19 -5.46 -14.94
CA SER A 101 9.30 -6.11 -15.65
C SER A 101 10.49 -5.16 -15.86
N SER A 102 10.21 -3.89 -16.16
CA SER A 102 11.23 -2.84 -16.28
C SER A 102 11.88 -2.53 -14.92
N ALA A 103 11.12 -2.55 -13.83
CA ALA A 103 11.66 -2.41 -12.48
C ALA A 103 12.58 -3.58 -12.10
N ALA A 104 12.18 -4.82 -12.42
CA ALA A 104 13.04 -5.99 -12.26
C ALA A 104 14.35 -5.86 -13.05
N SER A 105 14.25 -5.45 -14.31
CA SER A 105 15.43 -5.20 -15.17
C SER A 105 16.32 -4.08 -14.62
N ALA A 106 15.72 -3.02 -14.07
CA ALA A 106 16.45 -1.92 -13.46
C ALA A 106 17.22 -2.36 -12.20
N CYS A 107 16.68 -3.25 -11.38
CA CYS A 107 17.44 -3.87 -10.30
C CYS A 107 18.56 -4.76 -10.84
N SER A 108 18.29 -5.59 -11.85
CA SER A 108 19.28 -6.48 -12.47
C SER A 108 20.51 -5.71 -12.97
N ASN A 109 20.29 -4.56 -13.63
CA ASN A 109 21.37 -3.68 -14.11
C ASN A 109 22.28 -3.12 -13.00
N ARG A 110 21.94 -3.34 -11.72
CA ARG A 110 22.69 -2.90 -10.54
C ARG A 110 23.22 -4.07 -9.71
N ASN A 111 23.26 -5.27 -10.31
CA ASN A 111 23.58 -6.54 -9.65
C ASN A 111 22.68 -6.77 -8.43
N ALA A 112 21.39 -6.51 -8.60
CA ALA A 112 20.36 -6.61 -7.58
C ALA A 112 19.09 -7.25 -8.18
N VAL A 113 18.13 -7.57 -7.33
CA VAL A 113 16.80 -8.06 -7.72
C VAL A 113 15.73 -7.18 -7.09
N LEU A 114 14.48 -7.27 -7.55
CA LEU A 114 13.37 -6.69 -6.77
C LEU A 114 13.34 -7.38 -5.41
N SER A 115 13.44 -6.60 -4.33
CA SER A 115 13.56 -7.14 -2.97
C SER A 115 12.20 -7.59 -2.46
N GLY A 116 12.15 -8.76 -1.83
CA GLY A 116 11.10 -9.08 -0.87
C GLY A 116 11.29 -8.32 0.44
N ILE A 117 10.32 -8.44 1.34
CA ILE A 117 10.31 -7.80 2.66
C ILE A 117 10.32 -8.90 3.72
N GLN A 118 11.31 -8.88 4.60
CA GLN A 118 11.50 -9.91 5.62
C GLN A 118 10.56 -9.71 6.83
N ASP A 119 10.41 -8.46 7.27
CA ASP A 119 9.70 -8.09 8.50
C ASP A 119 9.30 -6.60 8.51
N SER A 120 8.69 -6.16 9.62
CA SER A 120 8.24 -4.77 9.81
C SER A 120 9.38 -3.75 9.80
N SER A 121 10.59 -4.10 10.21
CA SER A 121 11.72 -3.15 10.24
C SER A 121 12.17 -2.77 8.82
N GLU A 122 12.19 -3.75 7.90
CA GLU A 122 12.43 -3.50 6.48
C GLU A 122 11.28 -2.71 5.86
N MET A 123 10.04 -3.04 6.23
CA MET A 123 8.82 -2.36 5.76
C MET A 123 8.81 -0.87 6.13
N ASP A 124 9.09 -0.56 7.39
CA ASP A 124 9.14 0.80 7.92
C ASP A 124 10.22 1.62 7.22
N TYR A 125 11.40 1.04 7.03
CA TYR A 125 12.48 1.68 6.28
C TYR A 125 12.07 1.99 4.84
N ILE A 126 11.47 1.02 4.12
CA ILE A 126 11.06 1.21 2.72
C ILE A 126 10.02 2.34 2.64
N SER A 127 9.00 2.30 3.49
CA SER A 127 7.92 3.29 3.50
C SER A 127 8.42 4.71 3.84
N GLN A 128 9.25 4.83 4.88
CA GLN A 128 9.85 6.11 5.27
C GLN A 128 10.87 6.62 4.25
N SER A 129 11.68 5.73 3.66
CA SER A 129 12.63 6.11 2.63
C SER A 129 11.90 6.61 1.38
N ALA A 130 10.83 5.95 0.97
CA ALA A 130 10.04 6.36 -0.17
C ALA A 130 9.35 7.71 0.06
N SER A 131 8.64 7.88 1.17
CA SER A 131 7.92 9.12 1.48
C SER A 131 8.82 10.35 1.61
N ARG A 132 10.09 10.17 2.00
CA ARG A 132 11.07 11.26 2.13
C ARG A 132 11.86 11.57 0.87
N ASN A 133 12.13 10.56 0.03
CA ASN A 133 13.11 10.70 -1.06
C ASN A 133 12.51 10.63 -2.48
N LEU A 134 11.23 10.28 -2.62
CA LEU A 134 10.56 10.27 -3.92
C LEU A 134 9.87 11.61 -4.20
N ALA A 135 9.56 11.86 -5.47
CA ALA A 135 8.95 13.11 -5.91
C ALA A 135 7.57 13.38 -5.28
N SER A 136 6.85 12.30 -4.93
CA SER A 136 5.61 12.34 -4.16
C SER A 136 5.87 11.73 -2.80
N SER A 137 5.30 12.32 -1.74
CA SER A 137 5.35 11.78 -0.39
C SER A 137 4.44 10.56 -0.20
N THR A 138 3.56 10.29 -1.16
CA THR A 138 2.68 9.11 -1.19
C THR A 138 2.65 8.45 -2.56
N GLY A 139 2.40 7.14 -2.59
CA GLY A 139 2.32 6.36 -3.82
C GLY A 139 2.47 4.88 -3.54
N SER A 140 2.76 4.13 -4.58
CA SER A 140 3.09 2.71 -4.49
C SER A 140 4.49 2.42 -5.03
N LEU A 141 5.08 1.31 -4.59
CA LEU A 141 6.33 0.77 -5.11
C LEU A 141 6.12 -0.65 -5.63
N TRP A 142 6.90 -1.02 -6.64
CA TRP A 142 7.11 -2.44 -6.93
C TRP A 142 8.06 -3.07 -5.93
N ILE A 143 7.66 -4.22 -5.41
CA ILE A 143 8.46 -5.11 -4.56
C ILE A 143 8.56 -6.49 -5.21
N GLY A 144 9.53 -7.29 -4.76
CA GLY A 144 9.83 -8.61 -5.32
C GLY A 144 8.89 -9.70 -4.85
N ALA A 145 7.63 -9.67 -5.30
CA ALA A 145 6.64 -10.69 -5.03
C ALA A 145 5.81 -11.03 -6.26
N LYS A 146 5.43 -12.29 -6.40
CA LYS A 146 4.57 -12.80 -7.48
C LYS A 146 3.51 -13.74 -6.95
N ARG A 147 2.34 -13.70 -7.58
CA ARG A 147 1.27 -14.66 -7.30
C ARG A 147 1.74 -16.07 -7.64
N THR A 148 1.42 -17.04 -6.80
CA THR A 148 1.78 -18.44 -7.05
C THR A 148 0.94 -19.00 -8.20
N ALA A 149 1.51 -19.94 -8.96
CA ALA A 149 0.78 -20.58 -10.05
C ALA A 149 -0.51 -21.27 -9.58
N ALA A 150 -0.49 -21.87 -8.39
CA ALA A 150 -1.68 -22.49 -7.77
C ALA A 150 -2.81 -21.50 -7.49
N CYS A 151 -2.49 -20.21 -7.32
CA CYS A 151 -3.44 -19.16 -6.97
C CYS A 151 -3.66 -18.14 -8.09
N ALA A 152 -3.13 -18.39 -9.30
CA ALA A 152 -3.16 -17.45 -10.42
C ALA A 152 -4.57 -16.96 -10.74
N ARG A 153 -5.59 -17.84 -10.66
CA ARG A 153 -6.99 -17.51 -10.97
C ARG A 153 -7.93 -17.65 -9.77
N SER A 154 -7.36 -17.71 -8.58
CA SER A 154 -8.12 -17.95 -7.35
C SER A 154 -8.20 -16.68 -6.51
N LYS A 155 -9.38 -16.45 -5.96
CA LYS A 155 -9.58 -15.55 -4.81
C LYS A 155 -9.07 -16.24 -3.53
N LEU A 156 -9.31 -15.60 -2.39
CA LEU A 156 -9.02 -16.20 -1.09
C LEU A 156 -9.76 -17.52 -0.88
N THR A 157 -8.99 -18.56 -0.53
CA THR A 157 -9.44 -19.90 -0.16
C THR A 157 -8.55 -20.45 0.96
N ALA A 158 -8.82 -21.66 1.45
CA ALA A 158 -7.92 -22.33 2.39
C ALA A 158 -6.51 -22.54 1.81
N THR A 159 -6.41 -22.79 0.49
CA THR A 159 -5.12 -22.97 -0.21
C THR A 159 -4.49 -21.64 -0.61
N CYS A 160 -5.30 -20.71 -1.11
CA CYS A 160 -4.88 -19.38 -1.54
C CYS A 160 -5.22 -18.37 -0.46
N SER A 161 -4.33 -18.22 0.50
CA SER A 161 -4.52 -17.37 1.67
C SER A 161 -3.66 -16.10 1.56
N LYS A 162 -3.72 -15.27 2.60
CA LYS A 162 -2.84 -14.09 2.76
C LYS A 162 -1.36 -14.42 2.74
N THR A 163 -0.97 -15.66 3.05
CA THR A 163 0.42 -16.05 3.21
C THR A 163 0.90 -17.06 2.16
N THR A 164 -0.01 -17.59 1.33
CA THR A 164 0.29 -18.63 0.34
C THR A 164 -0.05 -18.22 -1.09
N SER A 165 -0.82 -17.14 -1.28
CA SER A 165 -1.17 -16.65 -2.63
C SER A 165 0.02 -16.04 -3.35
N PHE A 166 1.04 -15.57 -2.63
CA PHE A 166 2.23 -14.92 -3.18
C PHE A 166 3.50 -15.54 -2.62
N TYR A 167 4.57 -15.48 -3.42
CA TYR A 167 5.92 -15.84 -3.01
C TYR A 167 6.89 -14.69 -3.30
N TRP A 168 7.95 -14.59 -2.50
CA TRP A 168 9.04 -13.64 -2.72
C TRP A 168 9.93 -14.08 -3.88
N THR A 169 10.23 -13.17 -4.81
CA THR A 169 11.00 -13.49 -6.01
C THR A 169 12.51 -13.36 -5.84
N ASP A 170 12.98 -12.85 -4.70
CA ASP A 170 14.40 -12.59 -4.45
C ASP A 170 15.17 -13.82 -3.94
N SER A 171 14.49 -14.96 -3.74
CA SER A 171 15.04 -16.25 -3.27
C SER A 171 15.68 -16.25 -1.88
N VAL A 172 15.72 -15.11 -1.20
CA VAL A 172 16.37 -14.94 0.12
C VAL A 172 15.41 -14.49 1.20
N THR A 173 14.30 -13.84 0.85
CA THR A 173 13.24 -13.54 1.82
C THR A 173 12.53 -14.83 2.21
N THR A 174 12.42 -15.07 3.50
CA THR A 174 11.78 -16.28 4.04
C THR A 174 10.59 -15.94 4.91
N GLY A 175 9.66 -16.89 5.06
CA GLY A 175 8.46 -16.69 5.87
C GLY A 175 7.50 -15.64 5.28
N THR A 176 6.58 -15.19 6.12
CA THR A 176 5.40 -14.42 5.69
C THR A 176 5.22 -13.11 6.47
N ALA A 177 6.16 -12.79 7.37
CA ALA A 177 6.08 -11.63 8.25
C ALA A 177 6.13 -10.29 7.51
N GLY A 178 6.68 -10.26 6.30
CA GLY A 178 6.66 -9.08 5.44
C GLY A 178 5.36 -8.82 4.71
N PHE A 179 4.39 -9.76 4.70
CA PHE A 179 3.09 -9.51 4.06
C PHE A 179 2.22 -8.64 4.96
N SER A 180 1.85 -7.45 4.48
CA SER A 180 1.05 -6.46 5.20
C SER A 180 -0.14 -6.00 4.35
N TRP A 181 -1.11 -6.90 4.19
CA TRP A 181 -2.28 -6.65 3.35
C TRP A 181 -3.14 -5.51 3.90
N LEU A 182 -3.64 -4.66 3.00
CA LEU A 182 -4.45 -3.48 3.32
C LEU A 182 -5.63 -3.80 4.27
N ASP A 183 -6.31 -4.93 4.05
CA ASP A 183 -7.45 -5.32 4.87
C ASP A 183 -7.72 -6.84 4.85
N GLY A 184 -8.89 -7.22 5.37
CA GLY A 184 -9.43 -8.57 5.41
C GLY A 184 -9.51 -9.29 4.05
N SER A 185 -9.82 -8.55 2.99
CA SER A 185 -10.14 -9.07 1.66
C SER A 185 -8.92 -9.41 0.81
N GLN A 186 -7.78 -8.78 1.12
CA GLN A 186 -6.55 -8.85 0.34
C GLN A 186 -5.68 -10.08 0.70
N PRO A 187 -4.98 -10.71 -0.27
CA PRO A 187 -5.04 -10.45 -1.71
C PRO A 187 -6.29 -11.06 -2.35
N ASP A 188 -7.06 -10.26 -3.07
CA ASP A 188 -8.42 -10.64 -3.50
C ASP A 188 -8.49 -11.23 -4.91
N ASN A 189 -7.45 -11.01 -5.73
CA ASN A 189 -7.43 -11.37 -7.15
C ASN A 189 -8.72 -10.96 -7.88
N ALA A 190 -9.22 -9.76 -7.58
CA ALA A 190 -10.30 -9.09 -8.28
C ALA A 190 -10.09 -8.96 -9.82
N LEU A 191 -11.07 -8.31 -10.47
CA LEU A 191 -11.03 -7.89 -11.87
C LEU A 191 -10.63 -8.99 -12.89
N GLY A 192 -11.11 -10.22 -12.70
CA GLY A 192 -10.89 -11.31 -13.64
C GLY A 192 -9.65 -12.16 -13.35
N GLY A 193 -9.04 -12.02 -12.17
CA GLY A 193 -8.06 -12.97 -11.64
C GLY A 193 -6.69 -12.86 -12.28
N ASN A 194 -6.19 -11.66 -12.53
CA ASN A 194 -4.91 -11.43 -13.22
C ASN A 194 -4.01 -10.42 -12.48
N GLN A 195 -4.19 -10.34 -11.15
CA GLN A 195 -3.44 -9.47 -10.25
C GLN A 195 -2.24 -10.23 -9.69
N ASP A 196 -1.20 -10.38 -10.52
CA ASP A 196 -0.05 -11.23 -10.24
C ASP A 196 1.10 -10.53 -9.48
N CYS A 197 0.95 -9.23 -9.21
CA CYS A 197 1.98 -8.39 -8.58
C CYS A 197 1.45 -7.74 -7.29
N ILE A 198 2.36 -7.30 -6.42
CA ILE A 198 2.01 -6.53 -5.21
C ILE A 198 2.44 -5.08 -5.40
N ALA A 199 1.52 -4.17 -5.15
CA ALA A 199 1.82 -2.76 -4.94
C ALA A 199 2.00 -2.48 -3.45
N PHE A 200 3.18 -2.00 -3.07
CA PHE A 200 3.50 -1.58 -1.71
C PHE A 200 3.18 -0.09 -1.54
N PHE A 201 2.17 0.25 -0.74
CA PHE A 201 1.78 1.64 -0.51
C PHE A 201 2.71 2.32 0.51
N PHE A 202 3.15 3.53 0.20
CA PHE A 202 3.89 4.38 1.12
C PHE A 202 3.20 5.74 1.29
N ALA A 203 3.31 6.29 2.48
CA ALA A 203 2.83 7.61 2.87
C ALA A 203 3.51 8.00 4.19
N PRO A 204 3.54 9.30 4.57
CA PRO A 204 4.01 9.71 5.89
C PRO A 204 3.08 9.25 7.03
N SER A 205 1.80 9.01 6.73
CA SER A 205 0.78 8.55 7.68
C SER A 205 -0.39 7.91 6.94
N THR A 206 -1.32 7.30 7.68
CA THR A 206 -2.54 6.71 7.12
C THR A 206 -3.33 7.75 6.34
N THR A 207 -3.63 7.44 5.07
CA THR A 207 -4.28 8.34 4.12
C THR A 207 -5.59 7.73 3.64
N ARG A 208 -6.69 8.50 3.65
CA ARG A 208 -7.98 8.05 3.15
C ARG A 208 -8.07 8.25 1.64
N ILE A 209 -8.09 7.16 0.86
CA ILE A 209 -8.17 7.16 -0.61
C ILE A 209 -9.39 6.34 -1.02
N ALA A 210 -10.31 6.95 -1.78
CA ALA A 210 -11.54 6.28 -2.25
C ALA A 210 -12.33 5.57 -1.13
N ASN A 211 -12.48 6.23 0.02
CA ASN A 211 -13.13 5.71 1.24
C ASN A 211 -12.40 4.57 1.97
N VAL A 212 -11.17 4.22 1.56
CA VAL A 212 -10.35 3.20 2.23
C VAL A 212 -9.19 3.88 2.97
N ASN A 213 -8.84 3.39 4.16
CA ASN A 213 -7.72 3.89 4.95
C ASN A 213 -6.43 3.15 4.57
N TRP A 214 -5.58 3.79 3.76
CA TRP A 214 -4.29 3.24 3.34
C TRP A 214 -3.22 3.61 4.34
N PHE A 215 -2.71 2.64 5.09
CA PHE A 215 -1.61 2.84 6.03
C PHE A 215 -0.24 2.65 5.36
N PRO A 216 0.83 3.30 5.84
CA PRO A 216 2.17 3.10 5.31
C PRO A 216 2.58 1.63 5.43
N GLY A 217 2.94 0.99 4.31
CA GLY A 217 3.24 -0.43 4.26
C GLY A 217 2.10 -1.33 3.77
N ALA A 218 0.89 -0.79 3.58
CA ALA A 218 -0.24 -1.55 3.07
C ALA A 218 0.04 -2.14 1.68
N MET A 219 -0.34 -3.40 1.50
CA MET A 219 -0.18 -4.16 0.27
C MET A 219 -1.54 -4.44 -0.38
N ASP A 220 -1.56 -4.36 -1.69
CA ASP A 220 -2.70 -4.68 -2.56
C ASP A 220 -2.16 -5.52 -3.72
N ASP A 221 -2.84 -6.61 -4.05
CA ASP A 221 -2.52 -7.31 -5.28
C ASP A 221 -3.06 -6.55 -6.48
N VAL A 222 -2.27 -6.46 -7.54
CA VAL A 222 -2.56 -5.63 -8.69
C VAL A 222 -2.07 -6.31 -9.95
N ASN A 223 -2.58 -5.88 -11.11
CA ASN A 223 -1.98 -6.30 -12.38
C ASN A 223 -0.52 -5.85 -12.40
N CYS A 224 0.34 -6.52 -13.17
CA CYS A 224 1.75 -6.14 -13.22
C CYS A 224 2.04 -4.90 -14.09
N VAL A 225 1.03 -4.03 -14.29
CA VAL A 225 1.08 -2.88 -15.17
C VAL A 225 0.92 -1.55 -14.43
N SER A 226 1.66 -0.51 -14.80
CA SER A 226 1.60 0.77 -14.08
C SER A 226 0.36 1.61 -14.42
N SER A 227 -0.20 1.41 -15.62
CA SER A 227 -1.30 2.21 -16.17
C SER A 227 -2.61 2.09 -15.37
N GLN A 228 -2.80 1.01 -14.60
CA GLN A 228 -3.98 0.81 -13.75
C GLN A 228 -4.13 1.90 -12.67
N PHE A 229 -3.04 2.58 -12.29
CA PHE A 229 -3.06 3.64 -11.28
C PHE A 229 -3.33 5.03 -11.87
N ASN A 230 -3.56 5.15 -13.19
CA ASN A 230 -3.75 6.46 -13.82
C ASN A 230 -4.98 7.21 -13.31
N SER A 231 -6.02 6.51 -12.87
CA SER A 231 -7.23 7.08 -12.27
C SER A 231 -7.11 7.36 -10.77
N ILE A 232 -6.04 6.90 -10.10
CA ILE A 232 -5.82 7.08 -8.66
C ILE A 232 -4.38 7.59 -8.42
N PRO A 233 -4.10 8.89 -8.69
CA PRO A 233 -2.75 9.45 -8.64
C PRO A 233 -2.04 9.25 -7.30
N GLN A 234 -2.78 9.23 -6.18
CA GLN A 234 -2.24 9.01 -4.83
C GLN A 234 -1.66 7.60 -4.63
N ARG A 235 -2.06 6.63 -5.45
CA ARG A 235 -1.56 5.24 -5.43
C ARG A 235 -0.62 4.91 -6.57
N ARG A 236 -0.28 5.89 -7.42
CA ARG A 236 0.59 5.71 -8.58
C ARG A 236 1.89 5.02 -8.19
N ILE A 237 2.39 4.15 -9.06
CA ILE A 237 3.76 3.62 -8.94
C ILE A 237 4.74 4.79 -9.03
N GLN A 238 5.45 5.08 -7.95
CA GLN A 238 6.47 6.12 -7.88
C GLN A 238 7.90 5.55 -7.95
N GLY A 239 8.03 4.23 -7.85
CA GLY A 239 9.34 3.61 -7.80
C GLY A 239 9.30 2.11 -7.56
N TYR A 240 10.44 1.59 -7.16
CA TYR A 240 10.67 0.16 -6.93
C TYR A 240 11.76 -0.06 -5.89
N VAL A 241 11.75 -1.23 -5.26
CA VAL A 241 12.69 -1.62 -4.21
C VAL A 241 13.65 -2.66 -4.76
N CYS A 242 14.95 -2.34 -4.75
CA CYS A 242 15.98 -3.31 -5.09
C CYS A 242 16.67 -3.86 -3.84
N GLY A 243 17.09 -5.12 -3.91
CA GLY A 243 17.79 -5.85 -2.88
C GLY A 243 19.00 -6.61 -3.44
N LYS A 244 20.10 -6.69 -2.69
CA LYS A 244 21.24 -7.56 -3.01
C LYS A 244 22.01 -7.98 -1.76
N ALA A 245 22.75 -9.08 -1.85
CA ALA A 245 23.61 -9.53 -0.77
C ALA A 245 24.67 -8.46 -0.45
N ALA A 246 24.96 -8.30 0.83
CA ALA A 246 26.09 -7.49 1.27
C ALA A 246 27.39 -8.22 0.95
N SER A 247 28.42 -7.48 0.52
CA SER A 247 29.75 -8.05 0.36
C SER A 247 30.32 -8.44 1.74
N SER A 248 31.05 -9.55 1.78
CA SER A 248 31.88 -9.94 2.92
C SER A 248 33.04 -8.96 3.11
#